data_AF-A0A8J8MHG6-F1
#
_entry.id   AF-A0A8J8MHG6-F1
#
_cell.length_a   1.000
_cell.length_b   1.000
_cell.length_c   1.000
_cell.angle_alpha   90.00
_cell.angle_beta   90.00
_cell.angle_gamma   90.00
#
_symmetry.space_group_name_H-M   'P 1'
#
loop_
_entity.id
_entity.type
_entity.pdbx_description
1 polymer ?
#
loop_
_entity_poly.entity_id
_entity_poly.type
_entity_poly.pdbx_seq_one_letter_code
_entity_poly.pdbx_strand_id
1 'polypeptide(L)'
;MKGRNIIPIILSAIAIIMLLLIVDAVTVSSQLIDTNNNLIDQEVFPHDRVIDVKITIDEEDYTYMVEHAMEEEYVVADIDYNGYQYQDVGIRPKGNSSLKHVASSNDETKRFSLKVNFDYYVDEQNLYGISKINLNNIFSDPSMMAEYLSYDMLDTLGAEASRTTYAALYINDVYFGLYLAVEQVDESFLEDRFGNATGELYKPEMGAGSDLKYISDDPDDYSLEVENGVSTNDKAIINFMKVIQEGSDLETVLHVDSFLKYLAVSTVTVHLDAYQGGMYHNYYLYHHNGRFEWITWDLNMSFNGFPKGGTDEQAVAFLIDEPVSGAMDNYPLIKAIFDNEAYMERYHGYITTLLNDYLDEHTITNKVTNTYEMIKEYVRTDTTAFYTFEEFEEAVFSDTDLVNYGLLDFIDKRVSNVRQQLDGTIPSTNNGQGNAGGKNNRGGKAGGPPMGQDGQGKPLMGQRQDGENPQADADGNPMKNRGNKAMKPNMQDGSIPEDMKTDRMQQGMNPDKMQEGMDPNRMPEGRSPQDMKNKFPEGMPGNMHEQEEAMDETTFFVNLGLICAGILGMFIFIRIIKKK
;
A
#
# COMPACT_ATOMS: atom_id res chain seq x y z
N MET A 1 18.28 69.96 17.78
CA MET A 1 17.58 68.71 18.16
C MET A 1 18.03 67.62 17.20
N LYS A 2 18.74 66.59 17.69
CA LYS A 2 19.19 65.46 16.86
C LYS A 2 17.96 64.70 16.38
N GLY A 3 17.71 64.70 15.07
CA GLY A 3 16.67 63.88 14.46
C GLY A 3 17.02 62.40 14.67
N ARG A 4 16.25 61.70 15.51
CA ARG A 4 16.35 60.24 15.62
C ARG A 4 16.02 59.67 14.23
N ASN A 5 16.92 58.85 13.69
CA ASN A 5 16.68 58.11 12.45
C ASN A 5 15.45 57.22 12.64
N ILE A 6 14.32 57.61 12.06
CA ILE A 6 13.03 56.89 12.14
C ILE A 6 13.00 55.68 11.18
N ILE A 7 13.89 55.66 10.18
CA ILE A 7 13.97 54.64 9.14
C ILE A 7 14.12 53.20 9.69
N PRO A 8 14.99 52.90 10.69
CA PRO A 8 15.13 51.55 11.23
C PRO A 8 13.85 51.06 11.93
N ILE A 9 13.15 51.96 12.62
CA ILE A 9 11.89 51.63 13.33
C ILE A 9 10.79 51.27 12.33
N ILE A 10 10.72 51.99 11.20
CA ILE A 10 9.76 51.69 10.13
C ILE A 10 10.09 50.35 9.45
N LEU A 11 11.36 50.08 9.16
CA LEU A 11 11.77 48.80 8.58
C LEU A 11 11.49 47.62 9.51
N SER A 12 11.74 47.78 10.81
CA SER A 12 11.35 46.77 11.81
C SER A 12 9.83 46.56 11.86
N ALA A 13 9.03 47.63 11.79
CA ALA A 13 7.58 47.50 11.77
C ALA A 13 7.06 46.79 10.50
N ILE A 14 7.63 47.08 9.33
CA ILE A 14 7.29 46.39 8.07
C ILE A 14 7.68 44.91 8.14
N ALA A 15 8.86 44.59 8.68
CA ALA A 15 9.30 43.20 8.85
C ALA A 15 8.38 42.42 9.80
N ILE A 16 7.92 43.05 10.89
CA ILE A 16 6.95 42.43 11.81
C ILE A 16 5.60 42.22 11.13
N ILE A 17 5.11 43.19 10.35
CA ILE A 17 3.84 43.05 9.61
C ILE A 17 3.94 41.95 8.56
N MET A 18 5.04 41.86 7.79
CA MET A 18 5.23 40.76 6.84
C MET A 18 5.33 39.40 7.54
N LEU A 19 6.01 39.33 8.69
CA LEU A 19 6.07 38.11 9.49
C LEU A 19 4.67 37.69 9.96
N LEU A 20 3.85 38.62 10.45
CA LEU A 20 2.47 38.34 10.87
C LEU A 20 1.61 37.87 9.70
N LEU A 21 1.72 38.50 8.52
CA LEU A 21 0.99 38.05 7.32
C LEU A 21 1.41 36.66 6.84
N ILE A 22 2.70 36.30 6.97
CA ILE A 22 3.19 34.96 6.66
C ILE A 22 2.63 33.95 7.67
N VAL A 23 2.65 34.27 8.97
CA VAL A 23 2.08 33.41 10.00
C VAL A 23 0.58 33.19 9.76
N ASP A 24 -0.18 34.25 9.49
CA ASP A 24 -1.61 34.16 9.18
C ASP A 24 -1.86 33.27 7.94
N ALA A 25 -1.10 33.48 6.85
CA ALA A 25 -1.22 32.67 5.64
C ALA A 25 -0.91 31.18 5.89
N VAL A 26 0.12 30.89 6.69
CA VAL A 26 0.46 29.51 7.09
C VAL A 26 -0.67 28.89 7.92
N THR A 27 -1.24 29.62 8.88
CA THR A 27 -2.35 29.11 9.71
C THR A 27 -3.63 28.86 8.92
N VAL A 28 -3.96 29.72 7.95
CA VAL A 28 -5.12 29.50 7.07
C VAL A 28 -4.87 28.29 6.17
N SER A 29 -3.65 28.14 5.65
CA SER A 29 -3.28 26.98 4.84
C SER A 29 -3.38 25.67 5.63
N SER A 30 -2.90 25.64 6.89
CA SER A 30 -3.01 24.44 7.73
C SER A 30 -4.46 24.10 8.04
N GLN A 31 -5.30 25.10 8.35
CA GLN A 31 -6.74 24.86 8.60
C GLN A 31 -7.47 24.30 7.37
N LEU A 32 -7.13 24.78 6.16
CA LEU A 32 -7.71 24.27 4.92
C LEU A 32 -7.26 22.83 4.63
N ILE A 33 -5.99 22.50 4.89
CA ILE A 33 -5.47 21.13 4.78
C ILE A 33 -6.19 20.20 5.76
N ASP A 34 -6.30 20.58 7.04
CA ASP A 34 -7.01 19.78 8.04
C ASP A 34 -8.49 19.57 7.68
N THR A 35 -9.15 20.60 7.13
CA THR A 35 -10.54 20.49 6.68
C THR A 35 -10.68 19.56 5.47
N ASN A 36 -9.78 19.66 4.49
CA ASN A 36 -9.79 18.80 3.31
C ASN A 36 -9.48 17.35 3.68
N ASN A 37 -8.51 17.09 4.55
CA ASN A 37 -8.18 15.72 4.98
C ASN A 37 -9.35 15.07 5.70
N ASN A 38 -10.02 15.82 6.60
CA ASN A 38 -11.26 15.35 7.22
C ASN A 38 -12.35 15.02 6.18
N LEU A 39 -12.51 15.84 5.12
CA LEU A 39 -13.47 15.55 4.06
C LEU A 39 -13.08 14.32 3.24
N ILE A 40 -11.80 14.14 2.91
CA ILE A 40 -11.36 12.96 2.18
C ILE A 40 -11.67 11.69 3.00
N ASP A 41 -11.37 11.69 4.29
CA ASP A 41 -11.60 10.52 5.14
C ASP A 41 -13.09 10.30 5.43
N GLN A 42 -13.92 11.35 5.50
CA GLN A 42 -15.36 11.23 5.79
C GLN A 42 -16.23 10.97 4.56
N GLU A 43 -15.82 11.45 3.39
CA GLU A 43 -16.63 11.47 2.17
C GLU A 43 -16.05 10.61 1.05
N VAL A 44 -14.72 10.52 0.93
CA VAL A 44 -14.09 9.71 -0.11
C VAL A 44 -13.76 8.31 0.40
N PHE A 45 -13.19 8.20 1.60
CA PHE A 45 -12.79 6.92 2.19
C PHE A 45 -13.39 6.68 3.58
N PRO A 46 -14.72 6.78 3.78
CA PRO A 46 -15.32 6.52 5.09
C PRO A 46 -15.15 5.07 5.54
N HIS A 47 -14.85 4.87 6.82
CA HIS A 47 -14.76 3.54 7.45
C HIS A 47 -16.07 3.11 8.15
N ASP A 48 -17.11 3.95 8.13
CA ASP A 48 -18.38 3.73 8.84
C ASP A 48 -19.53 3.21 7.95
N ARG A 49 -19.32 3.17 6.63
CA ARG A 49 -20.32 2.73 5.64
C ARG A 49 -19.67 2.19 4.37
N VAL A 50 -20.44 1.42 3.61
CA VAL A 50 -20.16 1.14 2.19
C VAL A 50 -20.66 2.31 1.36
N ILE A 51 -19.81 2.87 0.50
CA ILE A 51 -20.20 3.96 -0.42
C ILE A 51 -20.81 3.41 -1.71
N ASP A 52 -21.67 4.20 -2.35
CA ASP A 52 -22.10 3.92 -3.73
C ASP A 52 -21.08 4.46 -4.72
N VAL A 53 -20.67 3.64 -5.69
CA VAL A 53 -19.89 4.10 -6.85
C VAL A 53 -20.63 3.69 -8.13
N LYS A 54 -21.11 4.66 -8.91
CA LYS A 54 -21.94 4.41 -10.10
C LYS A 54 -21.21 4.88 -11.35
N ILE A 55 -20.89 3.95 -12.23
CA ILE A 55 -20.25 4.21 -13.52
C ILE A 55 -21.33 4.14 -14.60
N THR A 56 -21.41 5.21 -15.40
CA THR A 56 -22.24 5.24 -16.62
C THR A 56 -21.31 5.27 -17.83
N ILE A 57 -21.42 4.26 -18.67
CA ILE A 57 -20.50 4.02 -19.79
C ILE A 57 -21.28 3.54 -21.02
N ASP A 58 -20.85 3.99 -22.20
CA ASP A 58 -21.42 3.52 -23.47
C ASP A 58 -21.21 2.00 -23.63
N GLU A 59 -22.19 1.31 -24.21
CA GLU A 59 -22.16 -0.15 -24.35
C GLU A 59 -21.00 -0.61 -25.26
N GLU A 60 -20.66 0.16 -26.30
CA GLU A 60 -19.54 -0.14 -27.19
C GLU A 60 -18.20 0.03 -26.45
N ASP A 61 -18.04 1.09 -25.67
CA ASP A 61 -16.83 1.35 -24.87
C ASP A 61 -16.65 0.31 -23.75
N TYR A 62 -17.74 -0.07 -23.06
CA TYR A 62 -17.70 -1.13 -22.05
C TYR A 62 -17.30 -2.47 -22.66
N THR A 63 -17.88 -2.82 -23.81
CA THR A 63 -17.54 -4.04 -24.54
C THR A 63 -16.08 -4.03 -24.97
N TYR A 64 -15.61 -2.93 -25.56
CA TYR A 64 -14.21 -2.78 -25.94
C TYR A 64 -13.27 -2.97 -24.75
N MET A 65 -13.55 -2.28 -23.64
CA MET A 65 -12.77 -2.34 -22.41
C MET A 65 -12.67 -3.77 -21.86
N VAL A 66 -13.76 -4.53 -21.87
CA VAL A 66 -13.81 -5.92 -21.39
C VAL A 66 -13.06 -6.87 -22.33
N GLU A 67 -13.25 -6.75 -23.64
CA GLU A 67 -12.61 -7.60 -24.65
C GLU A 67 -11.10 -7.35 -24.76
N HIS A 68 -10.66 -6.12 -24.52
CA HIS A 68 -9.26 -5.68 -24.57
C HIS A 68 -8.68 -5.41 -23.18
N ALA A 69 -9.24 -6.04 -22.13
CA ALA A 69 -8.89 -5.76 -20.74
C ALA A 69 -7.38 -5.89 -20.44
N MET A 70 -6.70 -6.82 -21.11
CA MET A 70 -5.25 -7.07 -20.97
C MET A 70 -4.37 -5.92 -21.51
N GLU A 71 -4.92 -5.05 -22.34
CA GLU A 71 -4.21 -3.90 -22.93
C GLU A 71 -4.16 -2.71 -21.96
N GLU A 72 -5.01 -2.70 -20.93
CA GLU A 72 -5.09 -1.65 -19.93
C GLU A 72 -5.29 -0.24 -20.55
N GLU A 73 -6.09 -0.15 -21.62
CA GLU A 73 -6.44 1.12 -22.24
C GLU A 73 -7.61 1.80 -21.51
N TYR A 74 -7.53 3.12 -21.35
CA TYR A 74 -8.61 3.91 -20.78
C TYR A 74 -9.74 4.13 -21.79
N VAL A 75 -10.97 3.92 -21.34
CA VAL A 75 -12.19 4.34 -22.03
C VAL A 75 -12.87 5.46 -21.23
N VAL A 76 -13.74 6.23 -21.89
CA VAL A 76 -14.45 7.35 -21.26
C VAL A 76 -15.72 6.86 -20.55
N ALA A 77 -15.99 7.42 -19.37
CA ALA A 77 -17.22 7.17 -18.63
C ALA A 77 -17.59 8.36 -17.74
N ASP A 78 -18.85 8.44 -17.31
CA ASP A 78 -19.27 9.30 -16.21
C ASP A 78 -19.26 8.50 -14.91
N ILE A 79 -18.96 9.16 -13.79
CA ILE A 79 -18.95 8.53 -12.47
C ILE A 79 -19.67 9.39 -11.43
N ASP A 80 -20.52 8.75 -10.63
CA ASP A 80 -21.04 9.26 -9.36
C ASP A 80 -20.35 8.50 -8.23
N TYR A 81 -19.39 9.15 -7.58
CA TYR A 81 -18.64 8.60 -6.46
C TYR A 81 -19.23 9.14 -5.16
N ASN A 82 -19.99 8.32 -4.44
CA ASN A 82 -20.63 8.68 -3.17
C ASN A 82 -21.45 9.99 -3.22
N GLY A 83 -22.15 10.25 -4.33
CA GLY A 83 -22.93 11.47 -4.58
C GLY A 83 -22.17 12.57 -5.32
N TYR A 84 -20.85 12.43 -5.51
CA TYR A 84 -20.03 13.39 -6.24
C TYR A 84 -19.91 12.99 -7.72
N GLN A 85 -20.44 13.85 -8.59
CA GLN A 85 -20.58 13.55 -10.02
C GLN A 85 -19.47 14.17 -10.84
N TYR A 86 -18.84 13.33 -11.67
CA TYR A 86 -17.77 13.69 -12.59
C TYR A 86 -18.09 13.14 -13.97
N GLN A 87 -17.93 13.98 -14.99
CA GLN A 87 -18.09 13.59 -16.38
C GLN A 87 -16.72 13.32 -17.00
N ASP A 88 -16.73 12.48 -18.04
CA ASP A 88 -15.56 12.21 -18.89
C ASP A 88 -14.32 11.73 -18.12
N VAL A 89 -14.51 10.85 -17.12
CA VAL A 89 -13.39 10.19 -16.43
C VAL A 89 -12.82 9.05 -17.27
N GLY A 90 -11.53 8.75 -17.09
CA GLY A 90 -10.91 7.57 -17.67
C GLY A 90 -11.13 6.35 -16.78
N ILE A 91 -11.67 5.26 -17.32
CA ILE A 91 -11.73 3.97 -16.61
C ILE A 91 -11.03 2.87 -17.42
N ARG A 92 -10.39 1.93 -16.71
CA ARG A 92 -9.79 0.73 -17.33
C ARG A 92 -9.65 -0.44 -16.36
N PRO A 93 -9.58 -1.69 -16.84
CA PRO A 93 -9.11 -2.81 -16.05
C PRO A 93 -7.67 -2.60 -15.59
N LYS A 94 -7.34 -3.15 -14.42
CA LYS A 94 -6.00 -3.11 -13.84
C LYS A 94 -5.63 -4.41 -13.16
N GLY A 95 -4.32 -4.58 -12.97
CA GLY A 95 -3.74 -5.62 -12.14
C GLY A 95 -2.82 -6.53 -12.94
N ASN A 96 -2.25 -7.52 -12.25
CA ASN A 96 -1.40 -8.54 -12.86
C ASN A 96 -2.09 -9.90 -12.78
N SER A 97 -2.03 -10.55 -11.61
CA SER A 97 -2.65 -11.86 -11.38
C SER A 97 -4.17 -11.81 -11.45
N SER A 98 -4.81 -10.82 -10.81
CA SER A 98 -6.27 -10.65 -10.83
C SER A 98 -6.81 -10.37 -12.24
N LEU A 99 -6.13 -9.50 -13.00
CA LEU A 99 -6.47 -9.19 -14.39
C LEU A 99 -6.39 -10.43 -15.28
N LYS A 100 -5.24 -11.14 -15.24
CA LYS A 100 -5.03 -12.38 -16.00
C LYS A 100 -6.03 -13.46 -15.63
N HIS A 101 -6.35 -13.59 -14.34
CA HIS A 101 -7.33 -14.56 -13.86
C HIS A 101 -8.69 -14.32 -14.51
N VAL A 102 -9.23 -13.11 -14.42
CA VAL A 102 -10.54 -12.78 -15.00
C VAL A 102 -10.52 -12.85 -16.52
N ALA A 103 -9.48 -12.33 -17.19
CA ALA A 103 -9.38 -12.32 -18.65
C ALA A 103 -9.27 -13.72 -19.26
N SER A 104 -8.62 -14.66 -18.56
CA SER A 104 -8.50 -16.06 -19.01
C SER A 104 -9.62 -16.96 -18.53
N SER A 105 -10.44 -16.49 -17.59
CA SER A 105 -11.60 -17.24 -17.11
C SER A 105 -12.69 -17.30 -18.17
N ASN A 106 -13.39 -18.43 -18.23
CA ASN A 106 -14.67 -18.53 -18.94
C ASN A 106 -15.81 -17.91 -18.12
N ASP A 107 -15.50 -17.14 -17.07
CA ASP A 107 -16.48 -16.51 -16.22
C ASP A 107 -17.23 -15.42 -17.02
N GLU A 108 -18.55 -15.42 -16.87
CA GLU A 108 -19.44 -14.45 -17.47
C GLU A 108 -19.41 -13.11 -16.71
N THR A 109 -18.97 -13.11 -15.45
CA THR A 109 -19.08 -11.94 -14.55
C THR A 109 -18.15 -10.78 -14.91
N LYS A 110 -17.05 -11.05 -15.64
CA LYS A 110 -16.05 -10.05 -16.08
C LYS A 110 -15.64 -9.06 -14.98
N ARG A 111 -15.52 -9.57 -13.75
CA ARG A 111 -15.26 -8.82 -12.51
C ARG A 111 -13.80 -8.33 -12.40
N PHE A 112 -13.40 -7.42 -13.28
CA PHE A 112 -12.06 -6.83 -13.25
C PHE A 112 -11.91 -5.81 -12.12
N SER A 113 -10.73 -5.73 -11.51
CA SER A 113 -10.37 -4.51 -10.78
C SER A 113 -10.32 -3.36 -11.78
N LEU A 114 -10.84 -2.19 -11.41
CA LEU A 114 -10.86 -1.00 -12.26
C LEU A 114 -9.94 0.09 -11.70
N LYS A 115 -9.27 0.84 -12.57
CA LYS A 115 -8.62 2.10 -12.25
C LYS A 115 -9.48 3.22 -12.80
N VAL A 116 -9.87 4.15 -11.94
CA VAL A 116 -10.53 5.40 -12.29
C VAL A 116 -9.48 6.50 -12.28
N ASN A 117 -9.40 7.27 -13.35
CA ASN A 117 -8.59 8.47 -13.45
C ASN A 117 -9.47 9.68 -13.77
N PHE A 118 -9.62 10.57 -12.80
CA PHE A 118 -10.47 11.76 -12.93
C PHE A 118 -9.89 12.75 -13.94
N ASP A 119 -8.56 12.88 -14.04
CA ASP A 119 -7.92 13.90 -14.89
C ASP A 119 -7.53 13.41 -16.29
N TYR A 120 -7.96 12.21 -16.70
CA TYR A 120 -7.47 11.61 -17.95
C TYR A 120 -7.92 12.35 -19.21
N TYR A 121 -9.20 12.76 -19.27
CA TYR A 121 -9.76 13.51 -20.40
C TYR A 121 -10.07 14.97 -20.07
N VAL A 122 -10.17 15.31 -18.79
CA VAL A 122 -10.43 16.67 -18.30
C VAL A 122 -9.29 17.09 -17.37
N ASP A 123 -8.42 17.97 -17.88
CA ASP A 123 -7.27 18.48 -17.13
C ASP A 123 -7.71 19.04 -15.76
N GLU A 124 -6.94 18.74 -14.72
CA GLU A 124 -7.11 19.21 -13.33
C GLU A 124 -8.38 18.68 -12.60
N GLN A 125 -9.20 17.84 -13.22
CA GLN A 125 -10.36 17.22 -12.56
C GLN A 125 -9.90 16.22 -11.48
N ASN A 126 -10.37 16.40 -10.25
CA ASN A 126 -10.00 15.56 -9.10
C ASN A 126 -11.13 15.46 -8.07
N LEU A 127 -11.07 14.44 -7.22
CA LEU A 127 -11.96 14.22 -6.09
C LEU A 127 -11.27 14.66 -4.80
N TYR A 128 -11.52 15.90 -4.37
CA TYR A 128 -10.90 16.51 -3.18
C TYR A 128 -9.36 16.40 -3.16
N GLY A 129 -8.72 16.56 -4.32
CA GLY A 129 -7.27 16.42 -4.49
C GLY A 129 -6.83 15.06 -5.01
N ILE A 130 -7.68 14.03 -4.97
CA ILE A 130 -7.37 12.69 -5.48
C ILE A 130 -7.59 12.63 -6.98
N SER A 131 -6.52 12.32 -7.73
CA SER A 131 -6.57 12.17 -9.19
C SER A 131 -7.03 10.77 -9.61
N LYS A 132 -6.73 9.73 -8.82
CA LYS A 132 -6.95 8.33 -9.20
C LYS A 132 -7.41 7.46 -8.03
N ILE A 133 -8.34 6.55 -8.32
CA ILE A 133 -8.84 5.54 -7.37
C ILE A 133 -8.79 4.17 -8.02
N ASN A 134 -8.39 3.16 -7.26
CA ASN A 134 -8.41 1.76 -7.66
C ASN A 134 -9.62 1.09 -7.02
N LEU A 135 -10.57 0.59 -7.82
CA LEU A 135 -11.64 -0.27 -7.36
C LEU A 135 -11.13 -1.72 -7.47
N ASN A 136 -10.58 -2.22 -6.37
CA ASN A 136 -10.06 -3.59 -6.28
C ASN A 136 -11.21 -4.59 -6.17
N ASN A 137 -11.16 -5.64 -7.00
CA ASN A 137 -12.18 -6.69 -7.07
C ASN A 137 -12.11 -7.73 -5.93
N ILE A 138 -11.23 -7.52 -4.94
CA ILE A 138 -11.04 -8.37 -3.76
C ILE A 138 -10.56 -9.79 -4.16
N PHE A 139 -9.68 -9.85 -5.15
CA PHE A 139 -9.12 -11.11 -5.63
C PHE A 139 -8.26 -11.80 -4.56
N SER A 140 -8.43 -13.11 -4.40
CA SER A 140 -7.66 -13.99 -3.50
C SER A 140 -7.89 -13.78 -1.99
N ASP A 141 -8.91 -13.04 -1.59
CA ASP A 141 -9.26 -12.82 -0.19
C ASP A 141 -10.72 -13.26 0.09
N PRO A 142 -10.94 -14.48 0.62
CA PRO A 142 -12.27 -14.96 0.95
C PRO A 142 -12.89 -14.23 2.15
N SER A 143 -12.08 -13.62 3.02
CA SER A 143 -12.59 -12.80 4.13
C SER A 143 -13.09 -11.44 3.67
N MET A 144 -12.66 -10.99 2.49
CA MET A 144 -12.87 -9.65 1.95
C MET A 144 -12.37 -8.51 2.85
N MET A 145 -11.55 -8.78 3.87
CA MET A 145 -11.12 -7.83 4.89
C MET A 145 -9.59 -7.69 5.00
N ALA A 146 -8.81 -8.55 4.34
CA ALA A 146 -7.37 -8.62 4.55
C ALA A 146 -6.67 -7.31 4.17
N GLU A 147 -6.98 -6.76 2.99
CA GLU A 147 -6.40 -5.49 2.52
C GLU A 147 -6.86 -4.31 3.38
N TYR A 148 -8.17 -4.22 3.66
CA TYR A 148 -8.78 -3.17 4.47
C TYR A 148 -8.17 -3.08 5.88
N LEU A 149 -8.13 -4.21 6.60
CA LEU A 149 -7.58 -4.24 7.96
C LEU A 149 -6.06 -3.97 7.98
N SER A 150 -5.35 -4.32 6.91
CA SER A 150 -3.90 -4.11 6.84
C SER A 150 -3.53 -2.65 6.60
N TYR A 151 -4.29 -1.93 5.77
CA TYR A 151 -4.14 -0.47 5.66
C TYR A 151 -4.56 0.24 6.96
N ASP A 152 -5.64 -0.19 7.62
CA ASP A 152 -6.07 0.38 8.92
C ASP A 152 -5.02 0.16 10.03
N MET A 153 -4.26 -0.96 10.00
CA MET A 153 -3.10 -1.15 10.88
C MET A 153 -1.93 -0.22 10.56
N LEU A 154 -1.66 0.05 9.28
CA LEU A 154 -0.63 1.01 8.88
C LEU A 154 -0.99 2.42 9.33
N ASP A 155 -2.25 2.83 9.18
CA ASP A 155 -2.78 4.10 9.66
C ASP A 155 -2.68 4.21 11.19
N THR A 156 -3.00 3.14 11.92
CA THR A 156 -2.86 3.08 13.38
C THR A 156 -1.41 3.32 13.84
N LEU A 157 -0.41 2.93 13.04
CA LEU A 157 1.00 3.22 13.29
C LEU A 157 1.46 4.60 12.77
N GLY A 158 0.56 5.37 12.16
CA GLY A 158 0.83 6.63 11.49
C GLY A 158 1.79 6.46 10.33
N ALA A 159 1.66 5.40 9.54
CA ALA A 159 2.40 5.22 8.29
C ALA A 159 1.68 5.97 7.16
N GLU A 160 2.45 6.58 6.26
CA GLU A 160 1.91 7.18 5.05
C GLU A 160 1.51 6.06 4.08
N ALA A 161 0.24 5.66 4.11
CA ALA A 161 -0.31 4.57 3.32
C ALA A 161 -1.60 4.99 2.60
N SER A 162 -2.00 4.21 1.60
CA SER A 162 -3.24 4.42 0.87
C SER A 162 -4.45 4.35 1.79
N ARG A 163 -5.39 5.29 1.61
CA ARG A 163 -6.73 5.19 2.22
C ARG A 163 -7.59 4.14 1.52
N THR A 164 -8.54 3.58 2.26
CA THR A 164 -9.45 2.55 1.71
C THR A 164 -10.89 2.70 2.19
N THR A 165 -11.86 2.32 1.35
CA THR A 165 -13.25 2.13 1.77
C THR A 165 -13.93 1.05 0.92
N TYR A 166 -14.99 0.45 1.44
CA TYR A 166 -15.80 -0.47 0.66
C TYR A 166 -16.75 0.29 -0.27
N ALA A 167 -16.87 -0.17 -1.51
CA ALA A 167 -17.71 0.41 -2.53
C ALA A 167 -18.72 -0.61 -3.09
N ALA A 168 -20.00 -0.28 -3.04
CA ALA A 168 -21.02 -0.93 -3.85
C ALA A 168 -20.92 -0.36 -5.27
N LEU A 169 -20.35 -1.13 -6.19
CA LEU A 169 -20.15 -0.72 -7.57
C LEU A 169 -21.42 -0.97 -8.39
N TYR A 170 -21.85 0.03 -9.14
CA TYR A 170 -22.92 -0.04 -10.13
C TYR A 170 -22.36 0.30 -11.51
N ILE A 171 -22.73 -0.46 -12.53
CA ILE A 171 -22.41 -0.16 -13.94
C ILE A 171 -23.73 -0.03 -14.68
N ASN A 172 -23.97 1.14 -15.30
CA ASN A 172 -25.21 1.47 -16.01
C ASN A 172 -26.47 1.19 -15.15
N ASP A 173 -26.48 1.72 -13.93
CA ASP A 173 -27.52 1.59 -12.90
C ASP A 173 -27.78 0.15 -12.38
N VAL A 174 -26.96 -0.83 -12.77
CA VAL A 174 -27.05 -2.21 -12.29
C VAL A 174 -25.98 -2.46 -11.24
N TYR A 175 -26.38 -2.96 -10.06
CA TYR A 175 -25.42 -3.39 -9.04
C TYR A 175 -24.52 -4.48 -9.61
N PHE A 176 -23.22 -4.21 -9.60
CA PHE A 176 -22.21 -5.10 -10.16
C PHE A 176 -21.56 -5.94 -9.06
N GLY A 177 -21.22 -5.35 -7.91
CA GLY A 177 -20.67 -6.08 -6.78
C GLY A 177 -19.98 -5.20 -5.73
N LEU A 178 -19.50 -5.83 -4.66
CA LEU A 178 -18.76 -5.17 -3.59
C LEU A 178 -17.26 -5.08 -3.92
N TYR A 179 -16.70 -3.90 -3.97
CA TYR A 179 -15.28 -3.64 -4.25
C TYR A 179 -14.62 -2.96 -3.06
N LEU A 180 -13.29 -2.96 -3.03
CA LEU A 180 -12.51 -2.10 -2.15
C LEU A 180 -11.94 -0.94 -2.96
N ALA A 181 -12.38 0.28 -2.68
CA ALA A 181 -11.75 1.48 -3.21
C ALA A 181 -10.44 1.73 -2.45
N VAL A 182 -9.33 1.83 -3.18
CA VAL A 182 -7.99 2.06 -2.65
C VAL A 182 -7.39 3.27 -3.35
N GLU A 183 -6.93 4.23 -2.56
CA GLU A 183 -6.22 5.40 -3.04
C GLU A 183 -5.00 5.00 -3.88
N GLN A 184 -4.79 5.67 -5.02
CA GLN A 184 -3.60 5.45 -5.83
C GLN A 184 -2.41 6.19 -5.23
N VAL A 185 -1.29 5.50 -5.04
CA VAL A 185 0.01 6.16 -4.81
C VAL A 185 0.48 6.76 -6.13
N ASP A 186 0.30 8.06 -6.29
CA ASP A 186 0.79 8.86 -7.41
C ASP A 186 1.13 10.28 -6.94
N GLU A 187 1.33 11.23 -7.86
CA GLU A 187 1.70 12.60 -7.53
C GLU A 187 0.69 13.30 -6.60
N SER A 188 -0.60 12.96 -6.68
CA SER A 188 -1.61 13.55 -5.78
C SER A 188 -1.44 13.06 -4.34
N PHE A 189 -1.21 11.76 -4.16
CA PHE A 189 -0.85 11.16 -2.87
C PHE A 189 0.42 11.80 -2.31
N LEU A 190 1.44 11.99 -3.15
CA LEU A 190 2.71 12.55 -2.69
C LEU A 190 2.59 14.01 -2.26
N GLU A 191 1.82 14.81 -2.98
CA GLU A 191 1.55 16.19 -2.60
C GLU A 191 0.76 16.27 -1.29
N ASP A 192 -0.23 15.40 -1.10
CA ASP A 192 -1.04 15.33 0.11
C ASP A 192 -0.22 14.91 1.34
N ARG A 193 0.54 13.81 1.25
CA ARG A 193 1.28 13.25 2.40
C ARG A 193 2.61 13.94 2.70
N PHE A 194 3.32 14.39 1.67
CA PHE A 194 4.68 14.91 1.82
C PHE A 194 4.81 16.41 1.49
N GLY A 195 3.72 17.06 1.04
CA GLY A 195 3.74 18.46 0.60
C GLY A 195 4.63 18.70 -0.63
N ASN A 196 4.94 17.63 -1.36
CA ASN A 196 5.82 17.65 -2.52
C ASN A 196 5.66 16.37 -3.34
N ALA A 197 5.40 16.50 -4.64
CA ALA A 197 5.40 15.40 -5.61
C ALA A 197 6.59 15.38 -6.61
N THR A 198 7.61 16.24 -6.42
CA THR A 198 8.72 16.40 -7.38
C THR A 198 9.86 15.40 -7.20
N GLY A 199 9.75 14.47 -6.26
CA GLY A 199 10.73 13.40 -6.05
C GLY A 199 10.53 12.21 -7.00
N GLU A 200 11.49 11.31 -7.07
CA GLU A 200 11.35 10.05 -7.81
C GLU A 200 10.46 9.09 -7.03
N LEU A 201 9.41 8.57 -7.67
CA LEU A 201 8.56 7.51 -7.13
C LEU A 201 8.86 6.20 -7.84
N TYR A 202 9.62 5.32 -7.21
CA TYR A 202 9.91 3.99 -7.78
C TYR A 202 8.82 3.01 -7.40
N LYS A 203 8.44 2.14 -8.34
CA LYS A 203 7.58 0.99 -8.08
C LYS A 203 8.21 -0.30 -8.63
N PRO A 204 8.98 -1.03 -7.81
CA PRO A 204 9.70 -2.20 -8.30
C PRO A 204 8.77 -3.36 -8.67
N GLU A 205 9.03 -4.02 -9.80
CA GLU A 205 8.21 -5.10 -10.36
C GLU A 205 9.09 -6.33 -10.71
N MET A 206 9.58 -7.04 -9.69
CA MET A 206 10.31 -8.33 -9.77
C MET A 206 11.56 -8.40 -10.68
N GLY A 207 12.27 -7.28 -10.88
CA GLY A 207 13.51 -7.20 -11.66
C GLY A 207 14.77 -6.93 -10.84
N ALA A 208 15.91 -6.78 -11.51
CA ALA A 208 17.18 -6.45 -10.86
C ALA A 208 17.06 -5.16 -10.03
N GLY A 209 17.48 -5.18 -8.77
CA GLY A 209 17.33 -4.07 -7.82
C GLY A 209 16.04 -4.07 -7.01
N SER A 210 15.02 -4.87 -7.35
CA SER A 210 13.77 -4.91 -6.58
C SER A 210 13.97 -5.53 -5.18
N ASP A 211 15.00 -6.36 -5.02
CA ASP A 211 15.44 -6.90 -3.72
C ASP A 211 16.34 -5.93 -2.94
N LEU A 212 16.64 -4.74 -3.50
CA LEU A 212 17.52 -3.71 -2.97
C LEU A 212 18.99 -4.16 -2.81
N LYS A 213 19.43 -5.15 -3.61
CA LYS A 213 20.85 -5.51 -3.70
C LYS A 213 21.60 -4.53 -4.58
N TYR A 214 22.70 -3.99 -4.07
CA TYR A 214 23.65 -3.27 -4.89
C TYR A 214 24.37 -4.22 -5.86
N ILE A 215 24.32 -3.89 -7.14
CA ILE A 215 24.99 -4.62 -8.24
C ILE A 215 26.19 -3.81 -8.72
N SER A 216 25.95 -2.59 -9.18
CA SER A 216 26.97 -1.68 -9.70
C SER A 216 26.53 -0.20 -9.62
N ASP A 217 27.43 0.69 -10.04
CA ASP A 217 27.17 2.13 -10.20
C ASP A 217 26.43 2.49 -11.50
N ASP A 218 26.15 1.50 -12.35
CA ASP A 218 25.46 1.69 -13.63
C ASP A 218 23.94 1.51 -13.44
N PRO A 219 23.13 2.56 -13.64
CA PRO A 219 21.67 2.44 -13.57
C PRO A 219 21.08 1.39 -14.50
N ASP A 220 21.72 1.13 -15.64
CA ASP A 220 21.26 0.17 -16.65
C ASP A 220 21.33 -1.30 -16.15
N ASP A 221 22.06 -1.57 -15.06
CA ASP A 221 22.10 -2.90 -14.43
C ASP A 221 20.84 -3.19 -13.57
N TYR A 222 19.97 -2.19 -13.38
CA TYR A 222 18.76 -2.29 -12.58
C TYR A 222 17.50 -2.19 -13.47
N SER A 223 16.42 -2.81 -13.02
CA SER A 223 15.11 -2.78 -13.68
C SER A 223 14.10 -1.94 -12.89
N LEU A 224 14.59 -0.89 -12.21
CA LEU A 224 13.79 -0.02 -11.35
C LEU A 224 13.24 1.15 -12.17
N GLU A 225 11.94 1.13 -12.41
CA GLU A 225 11.25 2.19 -13.14
C GLU A 225 10.74 3.28 -12.20
N VAL A 226 10.77 4.53 -12.66
CA VAL A 226 10.20 5.68 -11.97
C VAL A 226 8.78 5.92 -12.48
N GLU A 227 7.79 5.62 -11.65
CA GLU A 227 6.35 5.60 -11.97
C GLU A 227 5.84 6.98 -12.38
N ASN A 228 6.24 8.02 -11.66
CA ASN A 228 5.82 9.41 -11.92
C ASN A 228 6.64 10.10 -13.04
N GLY A 229 7.56 9.38 -13.69
CA GLY A 229 8.38 9.89 -14.79
C GLY A 229 9.34 11.03 -14.42
N VAL A 230 9.45 11.36 -13.13
CA VAL A 230 10.43 12.31 -12.62
C VAL A 230 11.80 11.65 -12.68
N SER A 231 12.77 12.25 -13.36
CA SER A 231 14.16 11.77 -13.31
C SER A 231 15.02 12.89 -12.77
N THR A 232 15.38 12.78 -11.49
CA THR A 232 16.27 13.73 -10.83
C THR A 232 17.72 13.26 -10.82
N ASN A 233 17.96 11.93 -10.88
CA ASN A 233 19.20 11.19 -11.21
C ASN A 233 19.24 9.84 -10.45
N ASP A 234 19.35 8.71 -11.15
CA ASP A 234 19.33 7.32 -10.61
C ASP A 234 20.41 7.01 -9.54
N LYS A 235 21.32 7.94 -9.28
CA LYS A 235 22.32 7.80 -8.22
C LYS A 235 21.72 7.72 -6.82
N ALA A 236 20.53 8.28 -6.57
CA ALA A 236 19.91 8.23 -5.25
C ALA A 236 19.57 6.79 -4.85
N ILE A 237 18.87 6.05 -5.71
CA ILE A 237 18.49 4.67 -5.46
C ILE A 237 19.71 3.74 -5.41
N ILE A 238 20.72 3.98 -6.27
CA ILE A 238 22.00 3.25 -6.21
C ILE A 238 22.72 3.52 -4.88
N ASN A 239 22.79 4.78 -4.43
CA ASN A 239 23.40 5.12 -3.15
C ASN A 239 22.65 4.50 -1.98
N PHE A 240 21.32 4.43 -2.04
CA PHE A 240 20.51 3.73 -1.04
C PHE A 240 20.91 2.25 -0.93
N MET A 241 20.98 1.53 -2.05
CA MET A 241 21.42 0.13 -2.08
C MET A 241 22.86 -0.06 -1.61
N LYS A 242 23.76 0.88 -1.92
CA LYS A 242 25.14 0.89 -1.40
C LYS A 242 25.19 1.04 0.12
N VAL A 243 24.45 2.00 0.67
CA VAL A 243 24.41 2.24 2.13
C VAL A 243 23.92 1.00 2.87
N ILE A 244 22.90 0.30 2.33
CA ILE A 244 22.44 -0.99 2.86
C ILE A 244 23.58 -2.02 2.83
N GLN A 245 24.22 -2.21 1.67
CA GLN A 245 25.29 -3.21 1.51
C GLN A 245 26.50 -2.94 2.42
N GLU A 246 26.88 -1.68 2.60
CA GLU A 246 28.03 -1.28 3.42
C GLU A 246 27.75 -1.39 4.93
N GLY A 247 26.48 -1.57 5.34
CA GLY A 247 26.08 -1.50 6.75
C GLY A 247 26.25 -0.10 7.33
N SER A 248 26.15 0.92 6.46
CA SER A 248 26.23 2.32 6.83
C SER A 248 24.92 2.80 7.47
N ASP A 249 24.90 4.04 7.97
CA ASP A 249 23.72 4.59 8.64
C ASP A 249 22.54 4.79 7.66
N LEU A 250 21.51 3.94 7.77
CA LEU A 250 20.31 3.99 6.95
C LEU A 250 19.55 5.33 7.08
N GLU A 251 19.60 6.01 8.22
CA GLU A 251 18.89 7.29 8.42
C GLU A 251 19.40 8.41 7.51
N THR A 252 20.57 8.21 6.87
CA THR A 252 21.12 9.13 5.87
C THR A 252 20.42 9.05 4.52
N VAL A 253 19.70 7.96 4.23
CA VAL A 253 19.12 7.65 2.93
C VAL A 253 17.69 7.14 3.00
N LEU A 254 17.19 6.77 4.17
CA LEU A 254 15.85 6.22 4.38
C LEU A 254 15.26 6.84 5.64
N HIS A 255 13.98 7.17 5.58
CA HIS A 255 13.16 7.39 6.77
C HIS A 255 12.87 6.02 7.39
N VAL A 256 13.74 5.54 8.27
CA VAL A 256 13.74 4.12 8.69
C VAL A 256 12.38 3.68 9.26
N ASP A 257 11.68 4.55 9.99
CA ASP A 257 10.37 4.21 10.59
C ASP A 257 9.29 3.84 9.56
N SER A 258 9.28 4.41 8.35
CA SER A 258 8.28 4.01 7.34
C SER A 258 8.44 2.55 6.95
N PHE A 259 9.68 2.08 6.82
CA PHE A 259 9.96 0.66 6.61
C PHE A 259 9.64 -0.20 7.84
N LEU A 260 9.98 0.27 9.06
CA LEU A 260 9.71 -0.50 10.28
C LEU A 260 8.21 -0.70 10.54
N LYS A 261 7.38 0.31 10.27
CA LYS A 261 5.91 0.23 10.39
C LYS A 261 5.34 -0.76 9.39
N TYR A 262 5.78 -0.69 8.12
CA TYR A 262 5.47 -1.71 7.12
C TYR A 262 5.85 -3.11 7.59
N LEU A 263 7.10 -3.29 8.03
CA LEU A 263 7.62 -4.59 8.41
C LEU A 263 6.85 -5.17 9.60
N ALA A 264 6.46 -4.33 10.57
CA ALA A 264 5.64 -4.74 11.71
C ALA A 264 4.28 -5.28 11.25
N VAL A 265 3.54 -4.53 10.43
CA VAL A 265 2.25 -4.97 9.88
C VAL A 265 2.42 -6.24 9.04
N SER A 266 3.35 -6.22 8.08
CA SER A 266 3.63 -7.35 7.19
C SER A 266 4.03 -8.61 7.97
N THR A 267 4.72 -8.49 9.11
CA THR A 267 5.13 -9.63 9.94
C THR A 267 4.01 -10.19 10.79
N VAL A 268 3.18 -9.33 11.39
CA VAL A 268 2.04 -9.83 12.20
C VAL A 268 0.94 -10.41 11.32
N THR A 269 0.76 -9.90 10.10
CA THR A 269 -0.20 -10.47 9.14
C THR A 269 0.40 -11.57 8.27
N VAL A 270 1.71 -11.77 8.27
CA VAL A 270 2.37 -12.74 7.37
C VAL A 270 2.02 -12.44 5.89
N HIS A 271 2.14 -11.17 5.51
CA HIS A 271 1.97 -10.75 4.12
C HIS A 271 3.22 -11.14 3.32
N LEU A 272 3.11 -12.21 2.52
CA LEU A 272 4.25 -12.81 1.80
C LEU A 272 4.20 -12.61 0.28
N ASP A 273 3.16 -11.98 -0.26
CA ASP A 273 3.21 -11.44 -1.63
C ASP A 273 3.88 -10.05 -1.59
N ALA A 274 5.11 -10.01 -1.09
CA ALA A 274 5.78 -8.76 -0.71
C ALA A 274 7.30 -8.90 -0.71
N TYR A 275 8.00 -7.81 -0.30
CA TYR A 275 9.45 -7.80 -0.15
C TYR A 275 9.99 -8.98 0.66
N GLN A 276 9.45 -9.19 1.87
CA GLN A 276 9.90 -10.24 2.79
C GLN A 276 9.57 -11.68 2.33
N GLY A 277 8.65 -11.82 1.37
CA GLY A 277 8.21 -13.11 0.84
C GLY A 277 9.08 -13.67 -0.29
N GLY A 278 10.06 -12.90 -0.76
CA GLY A 278 10.99 -13.29 -1.82
C GLY A 278 10.51 -12.96 -3.24
N MET A 279 9.36 -12.30 -3.35
CA MET A 279 8.87 -11.78 -4.62
C MET A 279 9.43 -10.38 -4.90
N TYR A 280 9.78 -9.62 -3.84
CA TYR A 280 10.44 -8.31 -3.94
C TYR A 280 9.62 -7.21 -4.66
N HIS A 281 8.30 -7.21 -4.49
CA HIS A 281 7.39 -6.18 -5.03
C HIS A 281 6.39 -5.73 -3.95
N ASN A 282 5.33 -5.03 -4.37
CA ASN A 282 4.24 -4.52 -3.53
C ASN A 282 4.69 -3.43 -2.55
N TYR A 283 5.56 -2.54 -3.04
CA TYR A 283 5.96 -1.31 -2.37
C TYR A 283 6.32 -0.22 -3.39
N TYR A 284 6.30 1.02 -2.94
CA TYR A 284 6.94 2.15 -3.60
C TYR A 284 8.08 2.68 -2.73
N LEU A 285 9.04 3.33 -3.39
CA LEU A 285 10.06 4.13 -2.75
C LEU A 285 9.97 5.56 -3.27
N TYR A 286 9.63 6.49 -2.38
CA TYR A 286 9.57 7.90 -2.73
C TYR A 286 10.80 8.64 -2.25
N HIS A 287 11.60 9.19 -3.16
CA HIS A 287 12.79 9.97 -2.83
C HIS A 287 12.46 11.45 -2.67
N HIS A 288 12.53 11.96 -1.43
CA HIS A 288 12.35 13.39 -1.16
C HIS A 288 13.27 13.86 -0.04
N ASN A 289 13.69 15.13 -0.12
CA ASN A 289 14.58 15.74 0.89
C ASN A 289 15.86 14.93 1.19
N GLY A 290 16.35 14.18 0.20
CA GLY A 290 17.58 13.39 0.29
C GLY A 290 17.43 12.00 0.91
N ARG A 291 16.19 11.56 1.20
CA ARG A 291 15.91 10.24 1.77
C ARG A 291 14.72 9.59 1.09
N PHE A 292 14.66 8.27 1.16
CA PHE A 292 13.52 7.48 0.71
C PHE A 292 12.47 7.34 1.82
N GLU A 293 11.21 7.32 1.43
CA GLU A 293 10.08 6.85 2.22
C GLU A 293 9.58 5.53 1.63
N TRP A 294 9.28 4.57 2.51
CA TRP A 294 8.65 3.31 2.12
C TRP A 294 7.14 3.48 2.14
N ILE A 295 6.49 3.19 1.01
CA ILE A 295 5.02 3.24 0.90
C ILE A 295 4.54 1.84 0.49
N THR A 296 3.72 1.24 1.34
CA THR A 296 3.20 -0.12 1.13
C THR A 296 2.14 -0.15 0.04
N TRP A 297 2.06 -1.24 -0.72
CA TRP A 297 1.05 -1.43 -1.76
C TRP A 297 0.51 -2.87 -1.73
N ASP A 298 -0.70 -3.06 -2.25
CA ASP A 298 -1.32 -4.38 -2.56
C ASP A 298 -1.26 -5.37 -1.38
N LEU A 299 -2.14 -5.19 -0.39
CA LEU A 299 -2.15 -5.94 0.88
C LEU A 299 -3.20 -7.05 0.92
N ASN A 300 -3.80 -7.40 -0.22
CA ASN A 300 -4.89 -8.37 -0.34
C ASN A 300 -4.51 -9.79 0.12
N MET A 301 -3.22 -10.15 0.07
CA MET A 301 -2.73 -11.47 0.49
C MET A 301 -2.14 -11.48 1.91
N SER A 302 -2.57 -10.54 2.76
CA SER A 302 -2.29 -10.53 4.20
C SER A 302 -3.03 -11.66 4.93
N PHE A 303 -2.68 -11.91 6.20
CA PHE A 303 -3.20 -13.01 7.03
C PHE A 303 -2.97 -14.39 6.41
N ASN A 304 -1.73 -14.63 5.94
CA ASN A 304 -1.34 -15.83 5.20
C ASN A 304 -2.13 -16.08 3.89
N GLY A 305 -2.68 -15.02 3.27
CA GLY A 305 -3.44 -15.13 2.02
C GLY A 305 -2.59 -15.47 0.78
N PHE A 306 -1.26 -15.41 0.86
CA PHE A 306 -0.40 -15.74 -0.27
C PHE A 306 -0.33 -17.25 -0.51
N PRO A 307 -0.64 -17.78 -1.71
CA PRO A 307 -0.66 -19.22 -1.95
C PRO A 307 0.67 -19.96 -1.72
N LYS A 308 1.81 -19.26 -1.66
CA LYS A 308 3.12 -19.83 -1.34
C LYS A 308 3.55 -19.59 0.12
N GLY A 309 2.66 -19.08 0.97
CA GLY A 309 2.94 -18.71 2.37
C GLY A 309 3.11 -19.90 3.33
N GLY A 310 2.66 -21.09 2.95
CA GLY A 310 2.70 -22.29 3.79
C GLY A 310 1.35 -22.55 4.45
N THR A 311 1.32 -23.46 5.43
CA THR A 311 0.10 -23.74 6.22
C THR A 311 -0.10 -22.68 7.30
N ASP A 312 -1.32 -22.56 7.82
CA ASP A 312 -1.61 -21.59 8.88
C ASP A 312 -0.81 -21.87 10.15
N GLU A 313 -0.50 -23.13 10.47
CA GLU A 313 0.40 -23.44 11.59
C GLU A 313 1.80 -22.84 11.39
N GLN A 314 2.31 -22.87 10.15
CA GLN A 314 3.61 -22.31 9.82
C GLN A 314 3.57 -20.78 9.88
N ALA A 315 2.51 -20.18 9.38
CA ALA A 315 2.31 -18.72 9.41
C ALA A 315 2.10 -18.19 10.84
N VAL A 316 1.34 -18.89 11.68
CA VAL A 316 1.21 -18.55 13.12
C VAL A 316 2.59 -18.52 13.77
N ALA A 317 3.44 -19.50 13.46
CA ALA A 317 4.80 -19.63 14.00
C ALA A 317 5.87 -18.79 13.25
N PHE A 318 5.46 -17.89 12.34
CA PHE A 318 6.39 -17.10 11.54
C PHE A 318 7.29 -16.23 12.44
N LEU A 319 8.58 -16.30 12.21
CA LEU A 319 9.60 -15.71 13.08
C LEU A 319 9.62 -14.18 12.97
N ILE A 320 9.63 -13.46 14.09
CA ILE A 320 9.55 -12.00 14.10
C ILE A 320 10.91 -11.31 13.94
N ASP A 321 12.01 -11.99 14.29
CA ASP A 321 13.37 -11.46 14.18
C ASP A 321 14.14 -11.97 12.95
N GLU A 322 13.51 -12.88 12.20
CA GLU A 322 13.90 -13.22 10.84
C GLU A 322 12.63 -13.32 9.96
N PRO A 323 11.89 -12.22 9.76
CA PRO A 323 10.53 -12.22 9.19
C PRO A 323 10.52 -12.39 7.67
N VAL A 324 11.26 -13.36 7.16
CA VAL A 324 11.46 -13.59 5.73
C VAL A 324 11.21 -15.04 5.35
N SER A 325 10.78 -15.27 4.11
CA SER A 325 10.52 -16.62 3.58
C SER A 325 11.78 -17.43 3.31
N GLY A 326 12.96 -16.80 3.28
CA GLY A 326 14.24 -17.43 2.95
C GLY A 326 15.38 -16.96 3.86
N ALA A 327 16.62 -17.24 3.47
CA ALA A 327 17.78 -16.74 4.21
C ALA A 327 17.82 -15.20 4.24
N MET A 328 18.14 -14.63 5.40
CA MET A 328 18.21 -13.17 5.65
C MET A 328 19.12 -12.44 4.66
N ASP A 329 20.21 -13.08 4.21
CA ASP A 329 21.14 -12.51 3.22
C ASP A 329 20.49 -12.20 1.86
N ASN A 330 19.31 -12.79 1.58
CA ASN A 330 18.55 -12.47 0.38
C ASN A 330 17.70 -11.20 0.52
N TYR A 331 17.57 -10.64 1.73
CA TYR A 331 16.72 -9.49 2.07
C TYR A 331 17.57 -8.38 2.71
N PRO A 332 18.43 -7.69 1.94
CA PRO A 332 19.40 -6.73 2.45
C PRO A 332 18.85 -5.69 3.43
N LEU A 333 17.69 -5.10 3.12
CA LEU A 333 17.12 -4.05 3.98
C LEU A 333 16.65 -4.62 5.33
N ILE A 334 15.94 -5.75 5.32
CA ILE A 334 15.52 -6.43 6.56
C ILE A 334 16.75 -6.86 7.37
N LYS A 335 17.76 -7.43 6.72
CA LYS A 335 19.01 -7.79 7.38
C LYS A 335 19.67 -6.57 8.06
N ALA A 336 19.73 -5.43 7.38
CA ALA A 336 20.31 -4.21 7.92
C ALA A 336 19.53 -3.66 9.13
N ILE A 337 18.20 -3.84 9.17
CA ILE A 337 17.39 -3.55 10.36
C ILE A 337 17.82 -4.42 11.55
N PHE A 338 17.91 -5.73 11.37
CA PHE A 338 18.21 -6.65 12.47
C PHE A 338 19.70 -6.70 12.88
N ASP A 339 20.62 -6.19 12.04
CA ASP A 339 22.01 -5.95 12.42
C ASP A 339 22.16 -4.69 13.33
N ASN A 340 21.10 -3.89 13.49
CA ASN A 340 21.09 -2.67 14.31
C ASN A 340 20.08 -2.77 15.47
N GLU A 341 20.60 -2.86 16.70
CA GLU A 341 19.80 -3.01 17.92
C GLU A 341 18.74 -1.91 18.11
N ALA A 342 19.04 -0.65 17.74
CA ALA A 342 18.10 0.45 17.89
C ALA A 342 16.92 0.38 16.89
N TYR A 343 17.17 -0.14 15.68
CA TYR A 343 16.09 -0.36 14.71
C TYR A 343 15.23 -1.55 15.09
N MET A 344 15.85 -2.63 15.58
CA MET A 344 15.14 -3.78 16.13
C MET A 344 14.23 -3.38 17.32
N GLU A 345 14.72 -2.54 18.24
CA GLU A 345 13.93 -2.05 19.37
C GLU A 345 12.70 -1.22 18.91
N ARG A 346 12.87 -0.31 17.93
CA ARG A 346 11.75 0.45 17.34
C ARG A 346 10.73 -0.46 16.67
N TYR A 347 11.20 -1.44 15.90
CA TYR A 347 10.37 -2.45 15.24
C TYR A 347 9.54 -3.27 16.24
N HIS A 348 10.16 -3.78 17.31
CA HIS A 348 9.45 -4.45 18.40
C HIS A 348 8.45 -3.52 19.10
N GLY A 349 8.78 -2.24 19.21
CA GLY A 349 7.86 -1.19 19.67
C GLY A 349 6.59 -1.14 18.82
N TYR A 350 6.72 -1.08 17.48
CA TYR A 350 5.57 -1.07 16.58
C TYR A 350 4.74 -2.35 16.65
N ILE A 351 5.38 -3.52 16.71
CA ILE A 351 4.65 -4.78 16.94
C ILE A 351 3.90 -4.72 18.27
N THR A 352 4.55 -4.26 19.33
CA THR A 352 3.93 -4.16 20.67
C THR A 352 2.72 -3.23 20.67
N THR A 353 2.79 -2.09 19.97
CA THR A 353 1.64 -1.19 19.75
C THR A 353 0.50 -1.92 19.04
N LEU A 354 0.78 -2.62 17.93
CA LEU A 354 -0.24 -3.41 17.24
C LEU A 354 -0.89 -4.45 18.17
N LEU A 355 -0.11 -5.20 18.93
CA LEU A 355 -0.62 -6.26 19.81
C LEU A 355 -1.41 -5.79 21.03
N ASN A 356 -1.18 -4.57 21.50
CA ASN A 356 -1.82 -4.02 22.69
C ASN A 356 -3.03 -3.13 22.35
N ASP A 357 -3.01 -2.49 21.19
CA ASP A 357 -4.03 -1.53 20.80
C ASP A 357 -4.95 -2.14 19.73
N TYR A 358 -4.42 -2.37 18.52
CA TYR A 358 -5.23 -2.76 17.36
C TYR A 358 -5.68 -4.23 17.40
N LEU A 359 -4.74 -5.13 17.69
CA LEU A 359 -4.92 -6.58 17.75
C LEU A 359 -5.23 -7.08 19.17
N ASP A 360 -5.56 -6.18 20.09
CA ASP A 360 -6.20 -6.57 21.34
C ASP A 360 -7.50 -7.34 21.03
N GLU A 361 -7.75 -8.43 21.77
CA GLU A 361 -8.85 -9.38 21.50
C GLU A 361 -10.19 -8.67 21.32
N HIS A 362 -10.50 -7.72 22.21
CA HIS A 362 -11.76 -6.98 22.15
C HIS A 362 -11.79 -5.99 20.98
N THR A 363 -10.70 -5.26 20.74
CA THR A 363 -10.60 -4.30 19.62
C THR A 363 -10.76 -5.00 18.27
N ILE A 364 -9.98 -6.04 18.01
CA ILE A 364 -9.98 -6.71 16.69
C ILE A 364 -11.29 -7.46 16.43
N THR A 365 -11.86 -8.11 17.45
CA THR A 365 -13.16 -8.78 17.32
C THR A 365 -14.26 -7.79 16.95
N ASN A 366 -14.27 -6.61 17.57
CA ASN A 366 -15.23 -5.56 17.23
C ASN A 366 -15.00 -5.01 15.82
N LYS A 367 -13.75 -4.74 15.43
CA LYS A 367 -13.43 -4.26 14.07
C LYS A 367 -13.89 -5.25 13.01
N VAL A 368 -13.54 -6.54 13.15
CA VAL A 368 -13.95 -7.59 12.21
C VAL A 368 -15.46 -7.76 12.18
N THR A 369 -16.12 -7.78 13.34
CA THR A 369 -17.58 -7.96 13.41
C THR A 369 -18.33 -6.76 12.83
N ASN A 370 -17.89 -5.53 13.11
CA ASN A 370 -18.49 -4.33 12.53
C ASN A 370 -18.30 -4.30 11.01
N THR A 371 -17.12 -4.69 10.53
CA THR A 371 -16.85 -4.80 9.08
C THR A 371 -17.73 -5.86 8.44
N TYR A 372 -17.86 -7.04 9.05
CA TYR A 372 -18.78 -8.09 8.60
C TYR A 372 -20.23 -7.56 8.51
N GLU A 373 -20.73 -6.92 9.56
CA GLU A 373 -22.10 -6.38 9.58
C GLU A 373 -22.30 -5.30 8.51
N MET A 374 -21.28 -4.49 8.24
CA MET A 374 -21.28 -3.45 7.21
C MET A 374 -21.36 -4.03 5.80
N ILE A 375 -20.65 -5.13 5.50
CA ILE A 375 -20.51 -5.63 4.13
C ILE A 375 -21.38 -6.85 3.80
N LYS A 376 -21.86 -7.62 4.78
CA LYS A 376 -22.48 -8.94 4.55
C LYS A 376 -23.66 -8.96 3.58
N GLU A 377 -24.49 -7.91 3.56
CA GLU A 377 -25.64 -7.86 2.64
C GLU A 377 -25.18 -7.61 1.19
N TYR A 378 -24.12 -6.83 1.00
CA TYR A 378 -23.50 -6.60 -0.30
C TYR A 378 -22.83 -7.88 -0.81
N VAL A 379 -22.11 -8.60 0.06
CA VAL A 379 -21.52 -9.91 -0.28
C VAL A 379 -22.59 -10.92 -0.65
N ARG A 380 -23.68 -11.01 0.15
CA ARG A 380 -24.78 -11.96 -0.11
C ARG A 380 -25.48 -11.73 -1.45
N THR A 381 -25.54 -10.48 -1.89
CA THR A 381 -26.22 -10.10 -3.14
C THR A 381 -25.29 -9.93 -4.33
N ASP A 382 -23.97 -10.05 -4.13
CA ASP A 382 -22.97 -9.97 -5.19
C ASP A 382 -22.96 -11.26 -6.03
N THR A 383 -23.58 -11.20 -7.20
CA THR A 383 -23.62 -12.34 -8.13
C THR A 383 -22.31 -12.55 -8.89
N THR A 384 -21.32 -11.67 -8.72
CA THR A 384 -20.03 -11.70 -9.40
C THR A 384 -18.88 -12.15 -8.50
N ALA A 385 -19.12 -12.30 -7.19
CA ALA A 385 -18.10 -12.62 -6.20
C ALA A 385 -17.34 -13.92 -6.53
N PHE A 386 -16.03 -13.93 -6.23
CA PHE A 386 -15.18 -15.11 -6.40
C PHE A 386 -15.47 -16.21 -5.37
N TYR A 387 -16.12 -15.84 -4.26
CA TYR A 387 -16.44 -16.70 -3.13
C TYR A 387 -17.92 -16.59 -2.82
N THR A 388 -18.51 -17.71 -2.42
CA THR A 388 -19.88 -17.76 -1.93
C THR A 388 -20.02 -17.03 -0.59
N PHE A 389 -21.25 -16.68 -0.22
CA PHE A 389 -21.52 -16.06 1.08
C PHE A 389 -21.12 -16.98 2.24
N GLU A 390 -21.32 -18.29 2.09
CA GLU A 390 -20.91 -19.29 3.07
C GLU A 390 -19.39 -19.39 3.23
N GLU A 391 -18.63 -19.37 2.13
CA GLU A 391 -17.15 -19.33 2.17
C GLU A 391 -16.64 -18.06 2.83
N PHE A 392 -17.30 -16.91 2.60
CA PHE A 392 -17.00 -15.66 3.30
C PHE A 392 -17.22 -15.78 4.82
N GLU A 393 -18.35 -16.32 5.26
CA GLU A 393 -18.60 -16.53 6.70
C GLU A 393 -17.60 -17.50 7.33
N GLU A 394 -17.25 -18.57 6.63
CA GLU A 394 -16.24 -19.53 7.08
C GLU A 394 -14.86 -18.87 7.18
N ALA A 395 -14.45 -18.10 6.17
CA ALA A 395 -13.17 -17.39 6.16
C ALA A 395 -13.05 -16.35 7.28
N VAL A 396 -14.15 -15.77 7.75
CA VAL A 396 -14.12 -14.80 8.86
C VAL A 396 -14.16 -15.49 10.23
N PHE A 397 -15.05 -16.46 10.42
CA PHE A 397 -15.44 -16.95 11.75
C PHE A 397 -15.07 -18.41 12.07
N SER A 398 -14.51 -19.18 11.13
CA SER A 398 -14.17 -20.58 11.40
C SER A 398 -13.15 -20.70 12.54
N ASP A 399 -13.56 -21.43 13.58
CA ASP A 399 -12.76 -21.79 14.78
C ASP A 399 -12.57 -23.32 14.82
N THR A 400 -12.37 -23.93 13.65
CA THR A 400 -12.08 -25.36 13.59
C THR A 400 -10.58 -25.57 13.70
N ASP A 401 -10.12 -26.48 14.57
CA ASP A 401 -8.73 -26.99 14.62
C ASP A 401 -8.34 -27.76 13.33
N LEU A 402 -9.03 -27.51 12.21
CA LEU A 402 -8.78 -28.06 10.90
C LEU A 402 -7.85 -27.14 10.10
N VAL A 403 -7.51 -27.59 8.89
CA VAL A 403 -6.34 -27.18 8.10
C VAL A 403 -6.30 -25.69 7.70
N ASN A 404 -7.40 -24.95 7.78
CA ASN A 404 -7.47 -23.52 7.48
C ASN A 404 -8.20 -22.77 8.61
N TYR A 405 -7.56 -21.77 9.21
CA TYR A 405 -8.12 -20.94 10.26
C TYR A 405 -9.00 -19.83 9.65
N GLY A 406 -10.12 -19.53 10.31
CA GLY A 406 -10.82 -18.27 10.05
C GLY A 406 -9.96 -17.10 10.50
N LEU A 407 -10.21 -15.92 9.94
CA LEU A 407 -9.44 -14.70 10.18
C LEU A 407 -9.24 -14.41 11.69
N LEU A 408 -10.31 -14.49 12.48
CA LEU A 408 -10.23 -14.23 13.93
C LEU A 408 -9.38 -15.26 14.67
N ASP A 409 -9.50 -16.54 14.31
CA ASP A 409 -8.72 -17.60 14.95
C ASP A 409 -7.23 -17.51 14.57
N PHE A 410 -6.93 -17.22 13.30
CA PHE A 410 -5.55 -16.94 12.86
C PHE A 410 -4.95 -15.79 13.67
N ILE A 411 -5.67 -14.67 13.81
CA ILE A 411 -5.20 -13.49 14.55
C ILE A 411 -4.92 -13.85 16.02
N ASP A 412 -5.84 -14.52 16.72
CA ASP A 412 -5.65 -14.89 18.13
C ASP A 412 -4.39 -15.76 18.31
N LYS A 413 -4.26 -16.81 17.50
CA LYS A 413 -3.10 -17.71 17.56
C LYS A 413 -1.81 -16.97 17.22
N ARG A 414 -1.83 -16.09 16.23
CA ARG A 414 -0.67 -15.30 15.79
C ARG A 414 -0.25 -14.29 16.87
N VAL A 415 -1.18 -13.54 17.44
CA VAL A 415 -0.94 -12.60 18.56
C VAL A 415 -0.30 -13.32 19.74
N SER A 416 -0.85 -14.48 20.14
CA SER A 416 -0.30 -15.32 21.21
C SER A 416 1.12 -15.79 20.91
N ASN A 417 1.39 -16.20 19.66
CA ASN A 417 2.71 -16.63 19.22
C ASN A 417 3.73 -15.46 19.22
N VAL A 418 3.36 -14.30 18.68
CA VAL A 418 4.24 -13.12 18.63
C VAL A 418 4.59 -12.64 20.03
N ARG A 419 3.63 -12.65 20.99
CA ARG A 419 3.92 -12.32 22.41
C ARG A 419 4.99 -13.23 23.02
N GLN A 420 4.91 -14.53 22.74
CA GLN A 420 5.90 -15.51 23.21
C GLN A 420 7.28 -15.36 22.53
N GLN A 421 7.31 -14.85 21.30
CA GLN A 421 8.57 -14.53 20.64
C GLN A 421 9.21 -13.27 21.25
N LEU A 422 8.42 -12.21 21.46
CA LEU A 422 8.87 -10.95 22.07
C LEU A 422 9.40 -11.15 23.51
N ASP A 423 8.75 -12.01 24.31
CA ASP A 423 9.18 -12.28 25.69
C ASP A 423 10.29 -13.36 25.81
N GLY A 424 10.66 -13.98 24.68
CA GLY A 424 11.71 -14.98 24.59
C GLY A 424 11.32 -16.38 25.10
N THR A 425 10.04 -16.65 25.33
CA THR A 425 9.57 -18.00 25.72
C THR A 425 9.60 -18.99 24.55
N ILE A 426 9.51 -18.53 23.31
CA ILE A 426 9.76 -19.32 22.09
C ILE A 426 10.76 -18.62 21.16
N PRO A 427 11.40 -19.35 20.23
CA PRO A 427 12.37 -18.75 19.32
C PRO A 427 11.74 -17.70 18.40
N SER A 428 12.45 -16.59 18.19
CA SER A 428 12.12 -15.53 17.23
C SER A 428 13.04 -15.49 16.00
N THR A 429 14.06 -16.36 15.97
CA THR A 429 15.11 -16.43 14.93
C THR A 429 15.38 -17.88 14.52
N ASN A 430 16.09 -18.06 13.40
CA ASN A 430 16.52 -19.36 12.87
C ASN A 430 17.93 -19.31 12.25
N ASN A 431 18.87 -18.65 12.95
CA ASN A 431 20.28 -18.58 12.56
C ASN A 431 20.51 -17.99 11.15
N GLY A 432 19.73 -16.97 10.80
CA GLY A 432 19.76 -16.27 9.52
C GLY A 432 19.08 -17.01 8.37
N GLN A 433 18.40 -18.12 8.62
CA GLN A 433 17.72 -18.92 7.58
C GLN A 433 16.27 -18.53 7.35
N GLY A 434 15.71 -17.64 8.18
CA GLY A 434 14.32 -17.22 8.11
C GLY A 434 13.37 -18.40 8.25
N ASN A 435 12.27 -18.33 7.50
CA ASN A 435 11.15 -19.28 7.55
C ASN A 435 11.14 -20.27 6.38
N ALA A 436 12.28 -20.47 5.69
CA ALA A 436 12.37 -21.41 4.58
C ALA A 436 11.83 -22.80 4.96
N GLY A 437 10.71 -23.19 4.33
CA GLY A 437 9.90 -24.39 4.55
C GLY A 437 10.56 -25.46 5.42
N GLY A 438 10.37 -25.35 6.73
CA GLY A 438 10.97 -26.23 7.72
C GLY A 438 10.40 -27.63 7.62
N LYS A 439 11.03 -28.53 6.85
CA LYS A 439 10.79 -29.98 7.00
C LYS A 439 11.22 -30.51 8.38
N ASN A 440 11.91 -29.71 9.19
CA ASN A 440 12.48 -30.12 10.48
C ASN A 440 12.30 -29.12 11.64
N ASN A 441 11.29 -28.24 11.63
CA ASN A 441 11.09 -27.33 12.76
C ASN A 441 10.36 -28.01 13.94
N ARG A 442 11.02 -28.99 14.57
CA ARG A 442 10.80 -29.33 15.98
C ARG A 442 11.91 -28.64 16.77
N GLY A 443 11.57 -27.51 17.38
CA GLY A 443 12.31 -26.78 18.43
C GLY A 443 13.79 -27.12 18.57
N GLY A 444 14.65 -26.33 17.92
CA GLY A 444 16.09 -26.37 18.14
C GLY A 444 16.44 -25.87 19.54
N LYS A 445 16.95 -26.78 20.39
CA LYS A 445 17.50 -26.48 21.70
C LYS A 445 18.62 -25.43 21.64
N ALA A 446 18.59 -24.55 22.64
CA ALA A 446 19.57 -23.56 23.08
C ALA A 446 21.08 -23.81 22.77
N GLY A 447 21.73 -22.79 22.22
CA GLY A 447 22.98 -22.17 22.70
C GLY A 447 24.32 -22.90 22.57
N GLY A 448 25.23 -22.34 21.75
CA GLY A 448 26.69 -22.59 21.80
C GLY A 448 27.49 -21.56 20.95
N PRO A 449 28.67 -21.08 21.41
CA PRO A 449 29.35 -19.89 20.84
C PRO A 449 30.17 -20.18 19.55
N PRO A 450 30.55 -19.13 18.78
CA PRO A 450 31.00 -19.27 17.40
C PRO A 450 32.48 -19.64 17.27
N MET A 451 32.81 -20.46 16.26
CA MET A 451 34.19 -20.80 15.89
C MET A 451 34.40 -20.71 14.37
N GLY A 452 35.14 -19.68 13.96
CA GLY A 452 36.38 -19.77 13.15
C GLY A 452 36.34 -20.25 11.69
N GLN A 453 36.57 -19.27 10.79
CA GLN A 453 37.32 -19.28 9.51
C GLN A 453 37.91 -20.59 8.94
N ASP A 454 37.69 -20.78 7.63
CA ASP A 454 38.68 -21.00 6.53
C ASP A 454 37.86 -21.47 5.29
N GLY A 455 37.83 -20.87 4.10
CA GLY A 455 38.87 -20.25 3.29
C GLY A 455 39.25 -21.18 2.13
N GLN A 456 38.62 -21.03 0.94
CA GLN A 456 39.21 -21.23 -0.41
C GLN A 456 38.15 -21.24 -1.53
N GLY A 457 38.16 -20.21 -2.38
CA GLY A 457 37.48 -20.21 -3.68
C GLY A 457 38.37 -20.73 -4.81
N LYS A 458 37.78 -20.99 -5.99
CA LYS A 458 38.37 -20.72 -7.32
C LYS A 458 37.27 -20.51 -8.38
N PRO A 459 37.48 -19.62 -9.37
CA PRO A 459 36.47 -19.17 -10.33
C PRO A 459 36.55 -19.94 -11.67
N LEU A 460 35.44 -20.02 -12.41
CA LEU A 460 35.40 -20.54 -13.77
C LEU A 460 35.16 -19.41 -14.79
N MET A 461 36.23 -19.13 -15.55
CA MET A 461 36.23 -18.36 -16.79
C MET A 461 35.46 -19.10 -17.90
N GLY A 462 34.70 -18.35 -18.70
CA GLY A 462 34.08 -18.79 -19.95
C GLY A 462 34.09 -17.68 -21.01
N GLN A 463 35.23 -17.58 -21.70
CA GLN A 463 35.53 -17.01 -23.03
C GLN A 463 34.52 -16.09 -23.75
N ARG A 464 35.01 -14.89 -24.07
CA ARG A 464 34.61 -14.06 -25.21
C ARG A 464 35.09 -14.68 -26.53
N GLN A 465 34.29 -14.52 -27.59
CA GLN A 465 34.76 -14.55 -28.98
C GLN A 465 34.20 -13.33 -29.71
N ASP A 466 35.12 -12.63 -30.38
CA ASP A 466 34.93 -11.37 -31.10
C ASP A 466 34.29 -11.59 -32.49
N GLY A 467 33.63 -10.55 -33.02
CA GLY A 467 33.14 -10.53 -34.40
C GLY A 467 32.46 -9.22 -34.83
N GLU A 468 33.28 -8.22 -35.15
CA GLU A 468 33.16 -7.20 -36.22
C GLU A 468 31.84 -6.40 -36.46
N ASN A 469 31.96 -5.07 -36.34
CA ASN A 469 31.09 -3.98 -36.83
C ASN A 469 31.60 -3.52 -38.25
N PRO A 470 31.06 -2.53 -39.00
CA PRO A 470 29.80 -1.75 -38.90
C PRO A 470 29.06 -1.50 -40.24
N GLN A 471 27.85 -0.93 -40.19
CA GLN A 471 27.41 -0.06 -41.29
C GLN A 471 26.43 1.03 -40.82
N ALA A 472 26.90 2.28 -40.95
CA ALA A 472 26.11 3.50 -40.88
C ALA A 472 25.55 3.83 -42.29
N ASP A 473 24.39 4.48 -42.34
CA ASP A 473 23.92 5.17 -43.54
C ASP A 473 24.06 6.69 -43.41
N ALA A 474 24.05 7.29 -44.60
CA ALA A 474 24.45 8.66 -44.87
C ALA A 474 23.22 9.56 -44.84
N ASP A 475 23.18 10.50 -43.89
CA ASP A 475 22.72 11.89 -44.06
C ASP A 475 22.60 12.58 -42.69
N GLY A 476 23.73 12.69 -41.97
CA GLY A 476 23.80 13.27 -40.62
C GLY A 476 22.98 14.55 -40.41
N ASN A 477 21.78 14.39 -39.82
CA ASN A 477 21.08 15.34 -38.96
C ASN A 477 19.88 14.66 -38.24
N PRO A 478 19.59 15.04 -36.98
CA PRO A 478 18.60 14.35 -36.14
C PRO A 478 17.16 14.74 -36.50
N MET A 479 16.31 13.74 -36.77
CA MET A 479 14.85 13.92 -36.76
C MET A 479 14.34 13.85 -35.33
N LYS A 480 13.73 14.96 -34.88
CA LYS A 480 12.86 15.00 -33.71
C LYS A 480 11.58 14.23 -34.05
N ASN A 481 11.28 13.16 -33.31
CA ASN A 481 9.93 12.62 -33.25
C ASN A 481 9.47 12.58 -31.79
N ARG A 482 8.43 13.37 -31.51
CA ARG A 482 7.62 13.31 -30.29
C ARG A 482 6.61 12.17 -30.48
N GLY A 483 6.32 11.44 -29.41
CA GLY A 483 5.19 10.53 -29.33
C GLY A 483 5.52 9.08 -29.68
N ASN A 484 5.87 8.30 -28.67
CA ASN A 484 5.42 6.92 -28.47
C ASN A 484 5.94 6.48 -27.09
N LYS A 485 5.03 6.39 -26.10
CA LYS A 485 5.30 5.54 -24.93
C LYS A 485 5.45 4.12 -25.46
N ALA A 486 6.57 3.50 -25.12
CA ALA A 486 6.95 2.20 -25.60
C ALA A 486 5.91 1.15 -25.20
N MET A 487 5.53 0.29 -26.14
CA MET A 487 4.89 -0.98 -25.85
C MET A 487 5.74 -1.74 -24.83
N LYS A 488 5.11 -2.19 -23.74
CA LYS A 488 5.69 -3.14 -22.79
C LYS A 488 6.27 -4.33 -23.59
N PRO A 489 7.54 -4.75 -23.38
CA PRO A 489 8.07 -5.92 -24.04
C PRO A 489 7.24 -7.15 -23.68
N ASN A 490 6.68 -7.78 -24.71
CA ASN A 490 6.03 -9.07 -24.63
C ASN A 490 7.08 -10.11 -24.19
N MET A 491 7.13 -10.45 -22.89
CA MET A 491 7.97 -11.53 -22.38
C MET A 491 7.36 -12.87 -22.79
N GLN A 492 7.66 -13.30 -24.01
CA GLN A 492 7.72 -14.72 -24.34
C GLN A 492 9.11 -15.23 -23.95
N ASP A 493 9.09 -16.33 -23.18
CA ASP A 493 10.22 -17.17 -22.76
C ASP A 493 11.04 -16.69 -21.54
N GLY A 494 10.42 -16.81 -20.36
CA GLY A 494 11.14 -16.89 -19.09
C GLY A 494 11.59 -18.33 -18.82
N SER A 495 12.76 -18.72 -19.34
CA SER A 495 13.39 -19.97 -18.93
C SER A 495 13.82 -19.89 -17.46
N ILE A 496 13.13 -20.65 -16.61
CA ILE A 496 13.42 -20.86 -15.19
C ILE A 496 14.88 -21.33 -15.01
N PRO A 497 15.65 -20.80 -14.04
CA PRO A 497 16.97 -21.31 -13.67
C PRO A 497 16.96 -22.83 -13.39
N GLU A 498 17.98 -23.55 -13.87
CA GLU A 498 18.01 -25.03 -13.85
C GLU A 498 18.03 -25.68 -12.45
N ASP A 499 18.17 -24.91 -11.37
CA ASP A 499 18.06 -25.37 -9.98
C ASP A 499 16.62 -25.40 -9.44
N MET A 500 15.62 -24.97 -10.21
CA MET A 500 14.19 -25.02 -9.86
C MET A 500 13.37 -26.06 -10.64
N LYS A 501 14.00 -27.09 -11.20
CA LYS A 501 13.29 -28.23 -11.79
C LYS A 501 13.38 -29.46 -10.90
N THR A 502 12.38 -29.69 -10.05
CA THR A 502 11.94 -31.06 -9.69
C THR A 502 10.48 -31.10 -9.22
N ASP A 503 9.67 -31.82 -9.99
CA ASP A 503 8.45 -32.58 -9.66
C ASP A 503 7.43 -32.03 -8.66
N ARG A 504 6.60 -31.07 -9.12
CA ARG A 504 5.14 -31.03 -8.81
C ARG A 504 4.27 -30.37 -9.90
N MET A 505 4.77 -30.18 -11.13
CA MET A 505 3.95 -29.70 -12.25
C MET A 505 3.22 -30.86 -12.94
N GLN A 506 2.26 -31.47 -12.25
CA GLN A 506 1.17 -32.25 -12.86
C GLN A 506 0.08 -32.53 -11.83
N GLN A 507 -0.56 -31.46 -11.34
CA GLN A 507 -1.92 -31.50 -10.82
C GLN A 507 -2.50 -30.10 -11.00
N GLY A 508 -3.05 -29.87 -12.20
CA GLY A 508 -4.05 -28.83 -12.36
C GLY A 508 -5.21 -29.12 -11.41
N MET A 509 -5.66 -28.09 -10.70
CA MET A 509 -6.87 -28.16 -9.88
C MET A 509 -8.02 -28.62 -10.77
N ASN A 510 -8.46 -29.87 -10.56
CA ASN A 510 -9.67 -30.41 -11.14
C ASN A 510 -10.75 -30.35 -10.04
N PRO A 511 -11.79 -29.50 -10.17
CA PRO A 511 -12.86 -29.36 -9.19
C PRO A 511 -13.63 -30.66 -8.91
N ASP A 512 -13.61 -31.62 -9.85
CA ASP A 512 -14.45 -32.83 -9.78
C ASP A 512 -13.89 -33.96 -8.88
N LYS A 513 -12.81 -33.72 -8.11
CA LYS A 513 -12.23 -34.73 -7.21
C LYS A 513 -12.40 -34.46 -5.71
N MET A 514 -13.08 -33.39 -5.32
CA MET A 514 -13.48 -33.16 -3.92
C MET A 514 -14.79 -33.88 -3.53
N GLN A 515 -15.29 -34.82 -4.35
CA GLN A 515 -16.62 -35.42 -4.16
C GLN A 515 -16.66 -36.92 -3.80
N GLU A 516 -15.55 -37.52 -3.40
CA GLU A 516 -15.55 -38.89 -2.87
C GLU A 516 -15.03 -38.92 -1.42
N GLY A 517 -15.92 -38.66 -0.48
CA GLY A 517 -15.61 -38.83 0.95
C GLY A 517 -16.63 -38.32 1.96
N MET A 518 -17.66 -37.56 1.58
CA MET A 518 -18.67 -37.08 2.52
C MET A 518 -20.02 -37.75 2.24
N ASP A 519 -20.44 -38.60 3.18
CA ASP A 519 -21.83 -39.05 3.30
C ASP A 519 -22.73 -37.81 3.53
N PRO A 520 -23.66 -37.48 2.61
CA PRO A 520 -24.49 -36.27 2.72
C PRO A 520 -25.44 -36.26 3.92
N ASN A 521 -25.52 -37.35 4.70
CA ASN A 521 -26.48 -37.49 5.80
C ASN A 521 -25.83 -37.67 7.18
N ARG A 522 -24.57 -37.25 7.36
CA ARG A 522 -23.92 -37.31 8.68
C ARG A 522 -23.17 -36.02 9.01
N MET A 523 -23.92 -35.01 9.48
CA MET A 523 -23.34 -33.90 10.23
C MET A 523 -22.69 -34.45 11.51
N PRO A 524 -21.41 -34.15 11.80
CA PRO A 524 -20.89 -34.26 13.15
C PRO A 524 -21.61 -33.21 14.01
N GLU A 525 -22.01 -33.57 15.23
CA GLU A 525 -22.56 -32.63 16.20
C GLU A 525 -21.50 -31.59 16.58
N GLY A 526 -21.49 -30.47 15.86
CA GLY A 526 -20.69 -29.26 16.10
C GLY A 526 -21.61 -28.04 16.14
N ARG A 527 -21.29 -27.09 17.00
CA ARG A 527 -22.13 -25.93 17.38
C ARG A 527 -22.52 -25.07 16.18
N SER A 528 -23.75 -24.55 16.20
CA SER A 528 -24.31 -23.72 15.13
C SER A 528 -23.70 -22.30 15.12
N PRO A 529 -23.74 -21.56 14.00
CA PRO A 529 -23.32 -20.14 13.96
C PRO A 529 -24.00 -19.24 15.01
N GLN A 530 -25.22 -19.60 15.45
CA GLN A 530 -25.91 -18.93 16.55
C GLN A 530 -25.26 -19.17 17.93
N ASP A 531 -24.59 -20.30 18.13
CA ASP A 531 -23.86 -20.60 19.36
C ASP A 531 -22.53 -19.83 19.46
N MET A 532 -21.96 -19.40 18.33
CA MET A 532 -20.76 -18.54 18.28
C MET A 532 -21.10 -17.07 18.53
N LYS A 533 -22.27 -16.62 18.07
CA LYS A 533 -22.81 -15.28 18.36
C LYS A 533 -23.02 -15.04 19.87
N ASN A 534 -23.34 -16.10 20.62
CA ASN A 534 -23.59 -16.04 22.08
C ASN A 534 -22.32 -15.93 22.95
N LYS A 535 -21.11 -16.00 22.37
CA LYS A 535 -19.85 -15.76 23.11
C LYS A 535 -19.51 -14.28 23.25
N PHE A 536 -20.14 -13.40 22.46
CA PHE A 536 -19.80 -11.98 22.40
C PHE A 536 -21.04 -11.16 22.77
N PRO A 537 -20.96 -10.26 23.77
CA PRO A 537 -22.14 -9.54 24.25
C PRO A 537 -22.70 -8.59 23.18
N GLU A 538 -23.99 -8.70 22.88
CA GLU A 538 -24.71 -7.75 22.03
C GLU A 538 -24.89 -6.40 22.76
N GLY A 539 -24.40 -5.33 22.14
CA GLY A 539 -24.94 -3.96 22.28
C GLY A 539 -24.32 -3.07 23.36
N MET A 540 -23.59 -2.04 22.92
CA MET A 540 -23.57 -0.74 23.58
C MET A 540 -23.63 0.39 22.53
N PRO A 541 -24.49 1.42 22.70
CA PRO A 541 -24.57 2.53 21.77
C PRO A 541 -23.40 3.50 22.01
N GLY A 542 -22.54 3.66 21.01
CA GLY A 542 -21.52 4.70 20.97
C GLY A 542 -22.15 6.06 20.64
N ASN A 543 -22.58 6.79 21.68
CA ASN A 543 -22.86 8.22 21.56
C ASN A 543 -21.53 8.97 21.74
N MET A 544 -20.96 9.50 20.66
CA MET A 544 -20.00 10.60 20.74
C MET A 544 -20.73 11.89 20.36
N HIS A 545 -20.87 12.78 21.35
CA HIS A 545 -21.36 14.13 21.13
C HIS A 545 -20.28 14.93 20.39
N GLU A 546 -20.53 15.28 19.14
CA GLU A 546 -19.83 16.37 18.47
C GLU A 546 -20.26 17.71 19.08
N GLN A 547 -19.28 18.49 19.54
CA GLN A 547 -19.44 19.91 19.77
C GLN A 547 -19.11 20.63 18.46
N GLU A 548 -20.15 21.10 17.81
CA GLU A 548 -20.09 21.98 16.63
C GLU A 548 -19.58 23.36 17.07
N GLU A 549 -18.28 23.64 16.89
CA GLU A 549 -17.75 25.02 17.00
C GLU A 549 -17.95 25.74 15.66
N ALA A 550 -19.05 26.50 15.57
CA ALA A 550 -19.28 27.43 14.47
C ALA A 550 -18.21 28.54 14.48
N MET A 551 -17.51 28.68 13.36
CA MET A 551 -16.56 29.77 13.12
C MET A 551 -17.28 31.12 13.19
N ASP A 552 -16.91 31.98 14.13
CA ASP A 552 -17.51 33.30 14.31
C ASP A 552 -17.19 34.21 13.12
N GLU A 553 -18.17 34.44 12.23
CA GLU A 553 -18.10 35.35 11.08
C GLU A 553 -17.52 36.74 11.47
N THR A 554 -17.70 37.15 12.73
CA THR A 554 -17.16 38.40 13.25
C THR A 554 -15.64 38.46 13.17
N THR A 555 -14.93 37.33 13.33
CA THR A 555 -13.46 37.28 13.30
C THR A 555 -12.92 37.47 11.87
N PHE A 556 -13.61 36.91 10.88
CA PHE A 556 -13.25 37.08 9.46
C PHE A 556 -13.39 38.54 9.00
N PHE A 557 -14.50 39.20 9.33
CA PHE A 557 -14.72 40.59 8.95
C PHE A 557 -13.81 41.59 9.67
N VAL A 558 -13.41 41.30 10.92
CA VAL A 558 -12.44 42.13 11.66
C VAL A 558 -11.05 42.07 11.01
N ASN A 559 -10.60 40.89 10.59
CA ASN A 559 -9.30 40.71 9.94
C ASN A 559 -9.25 41.35 8.55
N LEU A 560 -10.32 41.24 7.75
CA LEU A 560 -10.42 41.93 6.46
C LEU A 560 -10.41 43.46 6.62
N GLY A 561 -11.07 43.98 7.66
CA GLY A 561 -11.07 45.40 7.99
C GLY A 561 -9.68 45.95 8.34
N LEU A 562 -8.88 45.18 9.08
CA LEU A 562 -7.51 45.56 9.46
C LEU A 562 -6.55 45.57 8.24
N ILE A 563 -6.69 44.62 7.33
CA ILE A 563 -5.91 44.57 6.08
C ILE A 563 -6.24 45.76 5.18
N CYS A 564 -7.52 46.08 5.00
CA CYS A 564 -7.94 47.25 4.23
C CYS A 564 -7.45 48.57 4.84
N ALA A 565 -7.46 48.69 6.17
CA ALA A 565 -6.93 49.86 6.87
C ALA A 565 -5.41 50.01 6.70
N GLY A 566 -4.67 48.90 6.73
CA GLY A 566 -3.22 48.87 6.47
C GLY A 566 -2.85 49.32 5.06
N ILE A 567 -3.55 48.82 4.05
CA ILE A 567 -3.35 49.18 2.64
C ILE A 567 -3.67 50.67 2.41
N LEU A 568 -4.78 51.16 2.97
CA LEU A 568 -5.18 52.57 2.85
C LEU A 568 -4.16 53.51 3.53
N GLY A 569 -3.64 53.12 4.69
CA GLY A 569 -2.57 53.83 5.39
C GLY A 569 -1.30 53.94 4.55
N MET A 570 -0.93 52.86 3.85
CA MET A 570 0.24 52.83 2.96
C MET A 570 0.06 53.77 1.75
N PHE A 571 -1.12 53.80 1.13
CA PHE A 571 -1.42 54.70 0.01
C PHE A 571 -1.40 56.18 0.41
N ILE A 572 -1.94 56.51 1.58
CA ILE A 572 -1.93 57.90 2.11
C ILE A 572 -0.48 58.33 2.37
N PHE A 573 0.36 57.44 2.90
CA PHE A 573 1.76 57.74 3.21
C PHE A 573 2.63 57.89 1.96
N ILE A 574 2.45 57.05 0.94
CA ILE A 574 3.10 57.20 -0.38
C ILE A 574 2.73 58.55 -1.01
N ARG A 575 1.49 59.00 -0.84
CA ARG A 575 1.05 60.33 -1.29
C ARG A 575 1.69 61.49 -0.53
N ILE A 576 1.97 61.31 0.76
CA ILE A 576 2.64 62.32 1.60
C ILE A 576 4.14 62.40 1.27
N ILE A 577 4.80 61.27 0.99
CA ILE A 577 6.20 61.24 0.56
C ILE A 577 6.37 61.85 -0.84
N LYS A 578 5.47 61.58 -1.79
CA LYS A 578 5.54 62.20 -3.13
C LYS A 578 5.27 63.72 -3.15
N LYS A 579 4.80 64.31 -2.04
CA LYS A 579 4.50 65.75 -1.91
C LYS A 579 5.58 66.53 -1.15
N LYS A 580 6.62 65.88 -0.65
CA LYS A 580 7.83 66.50 -0.09
C LYS A 580 9.00 66.24 -1.02
#